data_AF-X0X6K2-F1
#
_entry.id   AF-X0X6K2-F1
#
_cell.length_a   1.000
_cell.length_b   1.000
_cell.length_c   1.000
_cell.angle_alpha   90.00
_cell.angle_beta   90.00
_cell.angle_gamma   90.00
#
_symmetry.space_group_name_H-M   'P 1'
#
loop_
_entity.id
_entity.type
_entity.pdbx_description
1 polymer ?
#
loop_
_entity_poly.entity_id
_entity_poly.type
_entity_poly.pdbx_seq_one_letter_code
_entity_poly.pdbx_strand_id
1 'polypeptide(L)'
;MESLMADNAPSVFGENIAQQEPVPFIDLVAQYNTIASGVRAAVDRVFADQCFVLGDEVSEFECDVAEYCDSQDAIGCASGTDALILSLMALNIGAGDEVITSPFTFFATAGAIHRVGAKPVFVDIDPVSFNLDPNQLERAITERTRAIMPVHLFGQCVEMEAVWRLAVRDHLAVV
;
A
#
# COMPACT_ATOMS: atom_id res chain seq x y z
N MET A 1 -60.03 28.24 -25.82
CA MET A 1 -60.35 29.51 -25.12
C MET A 1 -60.57 29.14 -23.67
N GLU A 2 -59.48 28.99 -22.91
CA GLU A 2 -58.94 30.06 -22.02
C GLU A 2 -59.99 30.42 -20.96
N SER A 3 -59.75 30.36 -19.64
CA SER A 3 -58.53 30.36 -18.85
C SER A 3 -58.95 29.93 -17.44
N LEU A 4 -58.45 28.81 -16.91
CA LEU A 4 -58.50 28.53 -15.47
C LEU A 4 -57.27 29.17 -14.85
N MET A 5 -57.50 30.16 -13.99
CA MET A 5 -56.50 30.72 -13.10
C MET A 5 -55.95 29.61 -12.21
N ALA A 6 -54.67 29.29 -12.38
CA ALA A 6 -53.90 28.50 -11.43
C ALA A 6 -53.13 29.46 -10.52
N ASP A 7 -53.39 29.31 -9.22
CA ASP A 7 -52.75 30.01 -8.12
C ASP A 7 -51.23 29.95 -8.20
N ASN A 8 -50.60 31.14 -8.18
CA ASN A 8 -49.18 31.30 -7.90
C ASN A 8 -48.95 31.17 -6.39
N ALA A 9 -48.71 29.94 -5.91
CA ALA A 9 -48.02 29.73 -4.65
C ALA A 9 -46.51 29.66 -4.92
N PRO A 10 -45.66 30.47 -4.25
CA PRO A 10 -44.22 30.35 -4.39
C PRO A 10 -43.78 29.01 -3.79
N SER A 11 -43.21 28.14 -4.62
CA SER A 11 -42.60 26.90 -4.15
C SER A 11 -41.40 27.25 -3.26
N VAL A 12 -41.50 26.97 -1.97
CA VAL A 12 -40.43 27.17 -0.97
C VAL A 12 -39.25 26.20 -1.16
N PHE A 13 -39.28 25.38 -2.21
CA PHE A 13 -38.23 24.43 -2.61
C PHE A 13 -37.61 24.80 -3.96
N GLY A 14 -37.38 26.09 -4.17
CA GLY A 14 -36.92 26.65 -5.44
C GLY A 14 -35.65 27.50 -5.30
N GLU A 15 -34.65 27.06 -4.55
CA GLU A 15 -33.31 27.67 -4.58
C GLU A 15 -32.22 26.60 -4.70
N ASN A 16 -31.78 26.42 -5.93
CA ASN A 16 -30.37 26.25 -6.32
C ASN A 16 -29.55 25.14 -5.62
N ILE A 17 -29.86 23.87 -5.92
CA ILE A 17 -28.86 22.77 -5.82
C ILE A 17 -28.02 22.71 -7.11
N ALA A 18 -27.84 23.85 -7.80
CA ALA A 18 -26.93 23.90 -8.94
C ALA A 18 -25.50 24.07 -8.42
N GLN A 19 -24.70 23.03 -8.69
CA GLN A 19 -23.23 23.08 -8.77
C GLN A 19 -22.47 23.25 -7.45
N GLN A 20 -22.69 22.37 -6.48
CA GLN A 20 -21.60 22.08 -5.53
C GLN A 20 -20.56 21.22 -6.27
N GLU A 21 -19.32 21.71 -6.36
CA GLU A 21 -18.20 20.87 -6.81
C GLU A 21 -18.10 19.64 -5.90
N PRO A 22 -17.98 18.43 -6.46
CA PRO A 22 -17.90 17.22 -5.66
C PRO A 22 -16.64 17.26 -4.80
N VAL A 23 -16.76 16.90 -3.52
CA VAL A 23 -15.60 16.76 -2.63
C VAL A 23 -14.75 15.59 -3.15
N PRO A 24 -13.51 15.82 -3.60
CA PRO A 24 -12.66 14.76 -4.12
C PRO A 24 -12.25 13.82 -2.99
N PHE A 25 -12.23 12.52 -3.26
CA PHE A 25 -11.74 11.52 -2.30
C PHE A 25 -10.24 11.71 -2.00
N ILE A 26 -9.45 12.01 -3.03
CA ILE A 26 -8.02 12.36 -2.95
C ILE A 26 -7.77 13.47 -3.99
N ASP A 27 -7.19 14.60 -3.56
CA ASP A 27 -6.86 15.73 -4.43
C ASP A 27 -5.34 15.88 -4.63
N LEU A 28 -4.82 15.22 -5.66
CA LEU A 28 -3.40 15.27 -6.02
C LEU A 28 -3.00 16.61 -6.68
N VAL A 29 -3.96 17.35 -7.25
CA VAL A 29 -3.68 18.65 -7.86
C VAL A 29 -3.39 19.67 -6.76
N ALA A 30 -4.23 19.72 -5.73
CA ALA A 30 -3.99 20.55 -4.56
C ALA A 30 -2.67 20.19 -3.89
N GLN A 31 -2.37 18.91 -3.69
CA GLN A 31 -1.11 18.44 -3.10
C GLN A 31 0.11 18.87 -3.94
N TYR A 32 0.11 18.64 -5.26
CA TYR A 32 1.20 19.07 -6.14
C TYR A 32 1.44 20.58 -6.07
N ASN A 33 0.39 21.40 -6.05
CA ASN A 33 0.51 22.86 -6.01
C ASN A 33 1.27 23.36 -4.77
N THR A 34 1.23 22.62 -3.65
CA THR A 34 2.00 22.96 -2.44
C THR A 34 3.51 22.73 -2.56
N ILE A 35 3.94 21.86 -3.47
CA ILE A 35 5.34 21.43 -3.65
C ILE A 35 5.88 21.69 -5.08
N ALA A 36 5.10 22.36 -5.93
CA ALA A 36 5.34 22.43 -7.37
C ALA A 36 6.71 23.02 -7.75
N SER A 37 7.20 24.02 -7.01
CA SER A 37 8.50 24.64 -7.27
C SER A 37 9.65 23.66 -7.04
N GLY A 38 9.60 22.88 -5.95
CA GLY A 38 10.61 21.86 -5.63
C GLY A 38 10.62 20.74 -6.65
N VAL A 39 9.44 20.21 -7.00
CA VAL A 39 9.30 19.15 -8.02
C VAL A 39 9.84 19.60 -9.37
N ARG A 40 9.51 20.82 -9.82
CA ARG A 40 10.00 21.36 -11.10
C ARG A 40 11.51 21.50 -11.11
N ALA A 41 12.10 22.02 -10.04
CA ALA A 41 13.55 22.15 -9.93
C ALA A 41 14.25 20.79 -10.00
N ALA A 42 13.71 19.75 -9.35
CA ALA A 42 14.27 18.40 -9.42
C ALA A 42 14.16 17.80 -10.84
N VAL A 43 13.00 17.96 -11.49
CA VAL A 43 12.81 17.51 -12.88
C VAL A 43 13.77 18.22 -13.84
N ASP A 44 13.96 19.54 -13.69
CA ASP A 44 14.88 20.30 -14.53
C ASP A 44 16.34 19.85 -14.36
N ARG A 45 16.76 19.46 -13.14
CA ARG A 45 18.09 18.86 -12.91
C ARG A 45 18.25 17.53 -13.65
N VAL A 46 17.31 16.60 -13.50
CA VAL A 46 17.35 15.31 -14.21
C VAL A 46 17.40 15.50 -15.73
N PHE A 47 16.65 16.47 -16.27
CA PHE A 47 16.74 16.81 -17.69
C PHE A 47 18.05 17.50 -18.07
N ALA A 48 18.66 18.32 -17.22
CA ALA A 48 19.97 18.88 -17.50
C ALA A 48 21.06 17.79 -17.54
N ASP A 49 20.99 16.83 -16.61
CA ASP A 49 22.00 15.79 -16.43
C ASP A 49 21.82 14.58 -17.38
N GLN A 50 20.61 14.41 -17.95
CA GLN A 50 20.25 13.35 -18.90
C GLN A 50 20.45 11.92 -18.35
N CYS A 51 20.61 11.76 -17.03
CA CYS A 51 20.73 10.49 -16.35
C CYS A 51 19.36 10.03 -15.83
N PHE A 52 18.63 9.27 -16.66
CA PHE A 52 17.23 8.92 -16.40
C PHE A 52 17.03 7.62 -15.61
N VAL A 53 18.08 6.83 -15.41
CA VAL A 53 18.00 5.50 -14.79
C VAL A 53 19.18 5.36 -13.83
N LEU A 54 18.88 5.09 -12.55
CA LEU A 54 19.87 4.87 -11.49
C LEU A 54 20.88 6.04 -11.36
N GLY A 55 20.39 7.27 -11.47
CA GLY A 55 21.16 8.48 -11.22
C GLY A 55 21.15 8.92 -9.76
N ASP A 56 21.86 10.01 -9.45
CA ASP A 56 22.08 10.49 -8.09
C ASP A 56 20.78 10.75 -7.30
N GLU A 57 19.73 11.28 -7.95
CA GLU A 57 18.43 11.50 -7.32
C GLU A 57 17.80 10.19 -6.78
N VAL A 58 18.12 9.02 -7.36
CA VAL A 58 17.67 7.72 -6.83
C VAL A 58 18.46 7.36 -5.57
N SER A 59 19.79 7.50 -5.60
CA SER A 59 20.65 7.15 -4.46
C SER A 59 20.43 8.09 -3.28
N GLU A 60 20.19 9.39 -3.52
CA GLU A 60 19.82 10.34 -2.47
C GLU A 60 18.46 9.98 -1.87
N PHE A 61 17.46 9.67 -2.69
CA PHE A 61 16.16 9.22 -2.20
C PHE A 61 16.24 7.92 -1.39
N GLU A 62 17.06 6.95 -1.80
CA GLU A 62 17.30 5.73 -1.03
C GLU A 62 17.91 6.03 0.35
N CYS A 63 18.89 6.95 0.43
CA CYS A 63 19.44 7.39 1.71
C CYS A 63 18.35 8.02 2.61
N ASP A 64 17.56 8.95 2.06
CA ASP A 64 16.51 9.64 2.80
C ASP A 64 15.42 8.68 3.31
N VAL A 65 15.04 7.68 2.51
CA VAL A 65 14.04 6.67 2.89
C VAL A 65 14.60 5.71 3.95
N ALA A 66 15.87 5.32 3.84
CA ALA A 66 16.52 4.48 4.85
C ALA A 66 16.52 5.20 6.21
N GLU A 67 16.90 6.50 6.23
CA GLU A 67 16.86 7.33 7.43
C GLU A 67 15.43 7.49 7.97
N TYR A 68 14.46 7.82 7.11
CA TYR A 68 13.06 7.99 7.51
C TYR A 68 12.45 6.73 8.14
N CYS A 69 12.82 5.55 7.63
CA CYS A 69 12.32 4.27 8.11
C CYS A 69 13.12 3.68 9.29
N ASP A 70 14.18 4.36 9.78
CA ASP A 70 15.14 3.82 10.74
C ASP A 70 15.71 2.45 10.29
N SER A 71 16.00 2.35 8.99
CA SER A 71 16.58 1.17 8.34
C SER A 71 18.05 1.43 7.98
N GLN A 72 18.84 0.37 7.89
CA GLN A 72 20.23 0.46 7.42
C GLN A 72 20.32 0.81 5.93
N ASP A 73 19.42 0.23 5.13
CA ASP A 73 19.42 0.34 3.67
C ASP A 73 17.99 0.56 3.16
N ALA A 74 17.86 1.19 1.98
CA ALA A 74 16.66 1.21 1.17
C ALA A 74 17.03 0.95 -0.29
N ILE A 75 16.14 0.26 -1.02
CA ILE A 75 16.36 -0.09 -2.43
C ILE A 75 15.13 0.32 -3.22
N GLY A 76 15.31 1.29 -4.12
CA GLY A 76 14.31 1.75 -5.06
C GLY A 76 14.01 0.69 -6.10
N CYS A 77 12.72 0.44 -6.32
CA CYS A 77 12.25 -0.45 -7.38
C CYS A 77 11.00 0.13 -8.05
N ALA A 78 10.51 -0.52 -9.12
CA ALA A 78 9.49 0.05 -9.97
C ALA A 78 8.09 0.10 -9.34
N SER A 79 7.79 -0.73 -8.33
CA SER A 79 6.49 -0.75 -7.66
C SER A 79 6.53 -1.47 -6.31
N GLY A 80 5.48 -1.28 -5.48
CA GLY A 80 5.31 -2.06 -4.24
C GLY A 80 5.14 -3.56 -4.49
N THR A 81 4.57 -3.98 -5.62
CA THR A 81 4.49 -5.40 -5.99
C THR A 81 5.87 -5.98 -6.28
N ASP A 82 6.72 -5.23 -7.01
CA ASP A 82 8.10 -5.64 -7.26
C ASP A 82 8.91 -5.69 -5.97
N ALA A 83 8.70 -4.75 -5.04
CA ALA A 83 9.33 -4.79 -3.72
C ALA A 83 9.03 -6.11 -3.00
N LEU A 84 7.76 -6.55 -2.95
CA LEU A 84 7.38 -7.84 -2.35
C LEU A 84 8.02 -9.02 -3.08
N ILE A 85 8.01 -9.04 -4.41
CA ILE A 85 8.61 -10.11 -5.22
C ILE A 85 10.12 -10.19 -4.99
N LEU A 86 10.82 -9.06 -5.05
CA LEU A 86 12.26 -8.97 -4.88
C LEU A 86 12.68 -9.41 -3.47
N SER A 87 11.93 -9.00 -2.43
CA SER A 87 12.17 -9.46 -1.05
C SER A 87 12.03 -10.97 -0.92
N LEU A 88 10.98 -11.56 -1.49
CA LEU A 88 10.80 -13.02 -1.50
C LEU A 88 11.93 -13.74 -2.27
N MET A 89 12.34 -13.20 -3.43
CA MET A 89 13.44 -13.73 -4.22
C MET A 89 14.79 -13.66 -3.47
N ALA A 90 15.06 -12.56 -2.78
CA ALA A 90 16.27 -12.39 -1.97
C ALA A 90 16.35 -13.40 -0.82
N LEU A 91 15.20 -13.79 -0.27
CA LEU A 91 15.06 -14.84 0.75
C LEU A 91 15.08 -16.27 0.16
N ASN A 92 15.24 -16.42 -1.16
CA ASN A 92 15.16 -17.68 -1.89
C ASN A 92 13.83 -18.44 -1.70
N ILE A 93 12.72 -17.70 -1.48
CA ILE A 93 11.39 -18.28 -1.33
C ILE A 93 10.80 -18.57 -2.70
N GLY A 94 10.30 -19.79 -2.90
CA GLY A 94 9.71 -20.17 -4.18
C GLY A 94 8.92 -21.48 -4.15
N ALA A 95 9.05 -22.28 -5.21
CA ALA A 95 8.28 -23.50 -5.39
C ALA A 95 8.47 -24.50 -4.23
N GLY A 96 7.35 -24.88 -3.62
CA GLY A 96 7.33 -25.80 -2.47
C GLY A 96 7.26 -25.10 -1.12
N ASP A 97 7.52 -23.79 -1.05
CA ASP A 97 7.40 -23.00 0.16
C ASP A 97 5.97 -22.47 0.36
N GLU A 98 5.64 -22.18 1.62
CA GLU A 98 4.41 -21.52 2.04
C GLU A 98 4.74 -20.16 2.66
N VAL A 99 3.97 -19.12 2.28
CA VAL A 99 4.05 -17.78 2.88
C VAL A 99 2.69 -17.44 3.47
N ILE A 100 2.67 -17.13 4.76
CA ILE A 100 1.43 -16.80 5.47
C ILE A 100 1.06 -15.34 5.21
N THR A 101 -0.19 -15.06 4.84
CA THR A 101 -0.74 -13.70 4.70
C THR A 101 -2.25 -13.70 4.99
N SER A 102 -2.93 -12.58 4.78
CA SER A 102 -4.38 -12.45 4.94
C SER A 102 -5.11 -12.47 3.60
N PRO A 103 -6.34 -13.05 3.51
CA PRO A 103 -7.17 -12.93 2.31
C PRO A 103 -7.82 -11.55 2.19
N PHE A 104 -7.89 -10.77 3.29
CA PHE A 104 -8.40 -9.41 3.31
C PHE A 104 -7.24 -8.41 3.16
N THR A 105 -6.80 -8.23 1.93
CA THR A 105 -5.69 -7.34 1.55
C THR A 105 -5.80 -6.98 0.06
N PHE A 106 -4.89 -6.14 -0.44
CA PHE A 106 -4.78 -5.90 -1.88
C PHE A 106 -4.18 -7.13 -2.59
N PHE A 107 -4.67 -7.45 -3.79
CA PHE A 107 -4.31 -8.70 -4.48
C PHE A 107 -2.80 -8.89 -4.72
N ALA A 108 -2.04 -7.78 -4.78
CA ALA A 108 -0.58 -7.81 -4.97
C ALA A 108 0.14 -8.67 -3.94
N THR A 109 -0.36 -8.75 -2.70
CA THR A 109 0.26 -9.53 -1.61
C THR A 109 0.29 -11.02 -1.94
N ALA A 110 -0.87 -11.64 -2.15
CA ALA A 110 -0.95 -13.04 -2.56
C ALA A 110 -0.41 -13.28 -3.98
N GLY A 111 -0.56 -12.29 -4.86
CA GLY A 111 -0.02 -12.30 -6.22
C GLY A 111 1.51 -12.40 -6.25
N ALA A 112 2.21 -11.64 -5.41
CA ALA A 112 3.67 -11.68 -5.28
C ALA A 112 4.17 -13.05 -4.79
N ILE A 113 3.52 -13.59 -3.76
CA ILE A 113 3.80 -14.95 -3.24
C ILE A 113 3.65 -15.99 -4.36
N HIS A 114 2.53 -15.95 -5.08
CA HIS A 114 2.30 -16.87 -6.18
C HIS A 114 3.30 -16.67 -7.33
N ARG A 115 3.69 -15.41 -7.60
CA ARG A 115 4.58 -15.04 -8.71
C ARG A 115 6.00 -15.59 -8.57
N VAL A 116 6.48 -15.79 -7.34
CA VAL A 116 7.76 -16.47 -7.05
C VAL A 116 7.63 -18.00 -7.00
N GLY A 117 6.41 -18.54 -7.14
CA GLY A 117 6.11 -19.97 -7.14
C GLY A 117 5.75 -20.55 -5.77
N ALA A 118 5.77 -19.75 -4.72
CA ALA A 118 5.35 -20.14 -3.38
C ALA A 118 3.82 -20.20 -3.28
N LYS A 119 3.32 -20.87 -2.23
CA LYS A 119 1.90 -20.99 -1.95
C LYS A 119 1.47 -20.00 -0.86
N PRO A 120 0.52 -19.09 -1.13
CA PRO A 120 -0.07 -18.27 -0.07
C PRO A 120 -0.90 -19.13 0.87
N VAL A 121 -0.67 -18.98 2.17
CA VAL A 121 -1.46 -19.59 3.25
C VAL A 121 -2.22 -18.48 3.96
N PHE A 122 -3.53 -18.56 3.97
CA PHE A 122 -4.38 -17.50 4.48
C PHE A 122 -4.69 -17.67 5.95
N VAL A 123 -4.45 -16.60 6.71
CA VAL A 123 -4.85 -16.41 8.09
C VAL A 123 -5.85 -15.27 8.14
N ASP A 124 -6.93 -15.46 8.90
CA ASP A 124 -8.01 -14.47 8.98
C ASP A 124 -7.59 -13.20 9.72
N ILE A 125 -8.40 -12.15 9.60
CA ILE A 125 -8.16 -10.85 10.21
C ILE A 125 -8.81 -10.70 11.57
N ASP A 126 -8.32 -9.74 12.35
CA ASP A 126 -9.08 -9.16 13.44
C ASP A 126 -10.14 -8.20 12.85
N PRO A 127 -11.44 -8.39 13.15
CA PRO A 127 -12.52 -7.58 12.56
C PRO A 127 -12.51 -6.11 13.01
N VAL A 128 -11.74 -5.74 14.03
CA VAL A 128 -11.60 -4.34 14.46
C VAL A 128 -10.51 -3.64 13.68
N SER A 129 -9.30 -4.23 13.62
CA SER A 129 -8.16 -3.63 12.92
C SER A 129 -8.13 -3.88 11.42
N PHE A 130 -8.84 -4.92 10.96
CA PHE A 130 -8.76 -5.50 9.61
C PHE A 130 -7.39 -6.04 9.22
N ASN A 131 -6.43 -6.07 10.15
CA ASN A 131 -5.13 -6.66 9.96
C ASN A 131 -5.16 -8.15 10.30
N LEU A 132 -4.17 -8.89 9.81
CA LEU A 132 -3.98 -10.30 10.14
C LEU A 132 -4.03 -10.52 11.66
N ASP A 133 -4.83 -11.48 12.14
CA ASP A 133 -4.95 -11.80 13.56
C ASP A 133 -3.79 -12.70 14.01
N PRO A 134 -2.85 -12.21 14.85
CA PRO A 134 -1.68 -12.97 15.25
C PRO A 134 -2.02 -14.24 16.05
N ASN A 135 -3.18 -14.28 16.73
CA ASN A 135 -3.61 -15.45 17.50
C ASN A 135 -3.92 -16.66 16.61
N GLN A 136 -4.01 -16.43 15.29
CA GLN A 136 -4.32 -17.47 14.31
C GLN A 136 -3.09 -17.91 13.52
N LEU A 137 -1.92 -17.27 13.71
CA LEU A 137 -0.71 -17.58 12.95
C LEU A 137 -0.18 -18.97 13.26
N GLU A 138 -0.09 -19.34 14.54
CA GLU A 138 0.57 -20.58 14.97
C GLU A 138 -0.03 -21.83 14.32
N ARG A 139 -1.36 -21.87 14.16
CA ARG A 139 -2.07 -22.99 13.51
C ARG A 139 -1.86 -23.08 12.00
N ALA A 140 -1.36 -22.01 11.37
CA ALA A 140 -1.10 -21.96 9.94
C ALA A 140 0.35 -22.29 9.57
N ILE A 141 1.24 -22.36 10.57
CA ILE A 141 2.64 -22.71 10.36
C ILE A 141 2.74 -24.21 10.07
N THR A 142 3.51 -24.55 9.04
CA THR A 142 3.85 -25.91 8.62
C THR A 142 5.37 -26.02 8.42
N GLU A 143 5.87 -27.23 8.17
CA GLU A 143 7.29 -27.45 7.81
C GLU A 143 7.70 -26.73 6.50
N ARG A 144 6.73 -26.34 5.67
CA ARG A 144 6.94 -25.60 4.42
C ARG A 144 6.86 -24.10 4.59
N THR A 145 6.43 -23.60 5.76
CA THR A 145 6.36 -22.15 5.99
C THR A 145 7.77 -21.56 6.00
N ARG A 146 7.96 -20.47 5.24
CA ARG A 146 9.22 -19.74 5.18
C ARG A 146 9.11 -18.28 5.56
N ALA A 147 7.93 -17.69 5.38
CA ALA A 147 7.71 -16.29 5.74
C ALA A 147 6.28 -16.02 6.20
N ILE A 148 6.15 -14.93 6.94
CA ILE A 148 4.89 -14.26 7.25
C ILE A 148 4.92 -12.91 6.53
N MET A 149 3.90 -12.61 5.73
CA MET A 149 3.76 -11.36 4.99
C MET A 149 2.49 -10.64 5.44
N PRO A 150 2.51 -9.99 6.62
CA PRO A 150 1.38 -9.21 7.09
C PRO A 150 1.27 -7.90 6.29
N VAL A 151 0.07 -7.32 6.23
CA VAL A 151 -0.16 -6.03 5.57
C VAL A 151 -0.65 -5.04 6.60
N HIS A 152 -0.01 -3.87 6.67
CA HIS A 152 -0.45 -2.72 7.48
C HIS A 152 -1.61 -2.02 6.76
N LEU A 153 -2.78 -2.64 6.79
CA LEU A 153 -3.90 -2.25 5.96
C LEU A 153 -4.42 -0.88 6.37
N PHE A 154 -4.76 -0.05 5.36
CA PHE A 154 -5.23 1.33 5.54
C PHE A 154 -4.29 2.25 6.33
N GLY A 155 -3.02 1.89 6.46
CA GLY A 155 -2.01 2.64 7.21
C GLY A 155 -1.95 2.31 8.70
N GLN A 156 -2.70 1.31 9.16
CA GLN A 156 -2.64 0.84 10.53
C GLN A 156 -1.67 -0.34 10.65
N CYS A 157 -0.69 -0.22 11.55
CA CYS A 157 0.27 -1.30 11.78
C CYS A 157 -0.41 -2.56 12.32
N VAL A 158 0.11 -3.71 11.89
CA VAL A 158 -0.23 -5.02 12.47
C VAL A 158 0.40 -5.08 13.86
N GLU A 159 -0.11 -5.93 14.74
CA GLU A 159 0.52 -6.19 16.05
C GLU A 159 1.85 -6.95 15.87
N MET A 160 2.89 -6.19 15.52
CA MET A 160 4.17 -6.72 15.06
C MET A 160 4.94 -7.43 16.15
N GLU A 161 4.74 -7.11 17.44
CA GLU A 161 5.40 -7.84 18.52
C GLU A 161 4.95 -9.31 18.52
N ALA A 162 3.65 -9.55 18.35
CA ALA A 162 3.12 -10.90 18.29
C ALA A 162 3.62 -11.67 17.05
N VAL A 163 3.66 -11.01 15.88
CA VAL A 163 4.19 -11.59 14.64
C VAL A 163 5.67 -11.94 14.80
N TRP A 164 6.48 -10.99 15.30
CA TRP A 164 7.92 -11.19 15.44
C TRP A 164 8.28 -12.29 16.42
N ARG A 165 7.57 -12.40 17.56
CA ARG A 165 7.81 -13.49 18.53
C ARG A 165 7.65 -14.87 17.89
N LEU A 166 6.62 -15.05 17.06
CA LEU A 166 6.41 -16.30 16.32
C LEU A 166 7.47 -16.50 15.24
N ALA A 167 7.75 -15.46 14.44
CA ALA A 167 8.74 -15.56 13.38
C ALA A 167 10.14 -15.91 13.90
N VAL A 168 10.59 -15.32 15.01
CA VAL A 168 11.88 -15.65 15.65
C VAL A 168 11.89 -17.08 16.18
N ARG A 169 10.82 -17.51 16.85
CA ARG A 169 10.69 -18.86 17.41
C ARG A 169 10.77 -19.95 16.33
N ASP A 170 10.09 -19.73 15.21
CA ASP A 170 9.94 -20.71 14.13
C ASP A 170 10.91 -20.47 12.96
N HIS A 171 11.86 -19.54 13.12
CA HIS A 171 12.87 -19.18 12.10
C HIS A 171 12.26 -18.77 10.74
N LEU A 172 11.19 -17.99 10.79
CA LEU A 172 10.49 -17.47 9.60
C LEU A 172 10.94 -16.04 9.30
N ALA A 173 11.02 -15.69 8.03
CA ALA A 173 11.17 -14.30 7.62
C ALA A 173 9.86 -13.53 7.82
N VAL A 174 9.96 -12.22 8.00
CA VAL A 174 8.80 -11.30 7.93
C VAL A 174 9.06 -10.33 6.80
N VAL A 175 8.11 -10.24 5.86
CA VAL A 175 8.19 -9.38 4.67
C VAL A 175 7.03 -8.40 4.66
#